data_AF-A0A7W0T6U9-F1
#
_entry.id   AF-A0A7W0T6U9-F1
#
_cell.length_a   1.000
_cell.length_b   1.000
_cell.length_c   1.000
_cell.angle_alpha   90.00
_cell.angle_beta   90.00
_cell.angle_gamma   90.00
#
_symmetry.space_group_name_H-M   'P 1'
#
loop_
_entity.id
_entity.type
_entity.pdbx_description
1 polymer ?
#
loop_
_entity_poly.entity_id
_entity_poly.type
_entity_poly.pdbx_seq_one_letter_code
_entity_poly.pdbx_strand_id
1 'polypeptide(L)'
;MTAAISRRRFHIDRGLLVASLTIAAGLALIGWGLVVSSTGDERDPLPAAIESVEPAPQAKQVPQQAGLVIDLAAGHEATLFIDEVEVPVQRLDEVASLDAKPGQQLDLPPGAVYEPGNATITFTPNDDAVVTTLEPGPHRVRVTYWKVEDGPAVSTSYTWEFDVI
;
A
#
# COMPACT_ATOMS: atom_id res chain seq x y z
N MET A 1 -37.83 -70.62 3.37
CA MET A 1 -36.65 -70.27 2.55
C MET A 1 -36.00 -69.06 3.21
N THR A 2 -34.82 -69.21 3.80
CA THR A 2 -34.15 -68.14 4.56
C THR A 2 -32.76 -67.95 3.96
N ALA A 3 -32.52 -66.81 3.32
CA ALA A 3 -31.24 -66.50 2.68
C ALA A 3 -30.23 -65.99 3.73
N ALA A 4 -29.05 -66.63 3.78
CA ALA A 4 -27.95 -66.19 4.63
C ALA A 4 -27.19 -65.04 3.96
N ILE A 5 -27.18 -63.86 4.61
CA ILE A 5 -26.38 -62.71 4.17
C ILE A 5 -24.93 -62.94 4.64
N SER A 6 -24.01 -63.10 3.67
CA SER A 6 -22.58 -63.26 3.95
C SER A 6 -21.98 -61.89 4.35
N ARG A 7 -21.44 -61.81 5.57
CA ARG A 7 -20.67 -60.65 6.04
C ARG A 7 -19.26 -60.73 5.48
N ARG A 8 -18.97 -59.97 4.42
CA ARG A 8 -17.62 -59.81 3.86
C ARG A 8 -16.74 -59.10 4.89
N ARG A 9 -15.76 -59.81 5.47
CA ARG A 9 -14.77 -59.21 6.39
C ARG A 9 -13.71 -58.53 5.53
N PHE A 10 -13.66 -57.19 5.56
CA PHE A 10 -12.61 -56.42 4.90
C PHE A 10 -11.28 -56.67 5.63
N HIS A 11 -10.32 -57.26 4.93
CA HIS A 11 -8.94 -57.37 5.42
C HIS A 11 -8.25 -56.06 5.07
N ILE A 12 -7.88 -55.29 6.09
CA ILE A 12 -7.19 -54.01 5.91
C ILE A 12 -5.70 -54.31 5.71
N ASP A 13 -5.20 -54.05 4.51
CA ASP A 13 -3.77 -54.13 4.21
C ASP A 13 -3.06 -52.95 4.88
N ARG A 14 -2.29 -53.25 5.93
CA ARG A 14 -1.57 -52.25 6.72
C ARG A 14 -0.52 -51.51 5.90
N GLY A 15 0.08 -52.16 4.90
CA GLY A 15 1.07 -51.54 4.02
C GLY A 15 0.42 -50.49 3.11
N LEU A 16 -0.72 -50.85 2.51
CA LEU A 16 -1.51 -49.92 1.71
C LEU A 16 -2.02 -48.73 2.54
N LEU A 17 -2.42 -49.00 3.78
CA LEU A 17 -2.92 -47.98 4.71
C LEU A 17 -1.84 -46.95 5.03
N VAL A 18 -0.63 -47.39 5.39
CA VAL A 18 0.51 -46.50 5.66
C VAL A 18 0.89 -45.69 4.43
N ALA A 19 0.95 -46.31 3.24
CA ALA A 19 1.26 -45.61 2.00
C ALA A 19 0.21 -44.51 1.69
N SER A 20 -1.08 -44.84 1.82
CA SER A 20 -2.17 -43.88 1.58
C SER A 20 -2.19 -42.73 2.59
N LEU A 21 -1.87 -43.01 3.87
CA LEU A 21 -1.84 -42.00 4.92
C LEU A 21 -0.72 -40.98 4.68
N THR A 22 0.47 -41.44 4.28
CA THR A 22 1.61 -40.56 3.98
C THR A 22 1.32 -39.65 2.79
N ILE A 23 0.70 -40.18 1.73
CA ILE A 23 0.30 -39.39 0.55
C ILE A 23 -0.77 -38.37 0.95
N ALA A 24 -1.77 -38.77 1.71
CA ALA A 24 -2.83 -37.88 2.18
C ALA A 24 -2.28 -36.75 3.07
N ALA A 25 -1.35 -37.06 3.98
CA ALA A 25 -0.70 -36.06 4.81
C ALA A 25 0.13 -35.07 3.98
N GLY A 26 0.87 -35.54 2.97
CA GLY A 26 1.62 -34.67 2.06
C GLY A 26 0.71 -33.73 1.27
N LEU A 27 -0.38 -34.25 0.72
CA LEU A 27 -1.37 -33.43 -0.01
C LEU A 27 -2.06 -32.42 0.92
N ALA A 28 -2.37 -32.80 2.16
CA ALA A 28 -2.94 -31.90 3.15
C ALA A 28 -1.97 -30.77 3.52
N LEU A 29 -0.67 -31.07 3.67
CA LEU A 29 0.36 -30.05 3.96
C LEU A 29 0.58 -29.10 2.78
N ILE A 30 0.56 -29.60 1.54
CA ILE A 30 0.61 -28.74 0.34
C ILE A 30 -0.62 -27.85 0.27
N GLY A 31 -1.82 -28.42 0.47
CA GLY A 31 -3.07 -27.66 0.49
C GLY A 31 -3.08 -26.60 1.60
N TRP A 32 -2.61 -26.94 2.80
CA TRP A 32 -2.44 -25.99 3.90
C TRP A 32 -1.45 -24.89 3.52
N GLY A 33 -0.30 -25.24 2.94
CA GLY A 33 0.69 -24.27 2.48
C GLY A 33 0.12 -23.27 1.47
N LEU A 34 -0.75 -23.72 0.56
CA LEU A 34 -1.44 -22.86 -0.40
C LEU A 34 -2.56 -21.99 0.23
N VAL A 35 -3.16 -22.45 1.34
CA VAL A 35 -4.14 -21.65 2.11
C VAL A 35 -3.43 -20.62 3.00
N VAL A 36 -2.28 -20.97 3.57
CA VAL A 36 -1.45 -20.08 4.39
C VAL A 36 -0.58 -19.15 3.55
N SER A 37 -0.35 -19.44 2.27
CA SER A 37 0.14 -18.46 1.32
C SER A 37 -0.97 -17.43 1.02
N SER A 38 -1.35 -16.67 2.04
CA SER A 38 -1.87 -15.32 1.86
C SER A 38 -0.76 -14.55 1.15
N THR A 39 -0.95 -14.40 -0.16
CA THR A 39 -0.13 -13.57 -1.01
C THR A 39 -0.18 -12.14 -0.45
N GLY A 40 0.98 -11.47 -0.32
CA GLY A 40 1.13 -10.20 0.39
C GLY A 40 0.30 -9.05 -0.18
N ASP A 41 -0.97 -9.01 0.25
CA ASP A 41 -1.93 -7.94 0.00
C ASP A 41 -2.85 -7.78 1.23
N GLU A 42 -2.31 -7.97 2.43
CA GLU A 42 -2.88 -7.35 3.63
C GLU A 42 -2.51 -5.87 3.61
N ARG A 43 -3.00 -5.14 2.61
CA ARG A 43 -3.00 -3.67 2.68
C ARG A 43 -3.88 -3.33 3.88
N ASP A 44 -3.29 -2.69 4.88
CA ASP A 44 -4.07 -2.07 5.94
C ASP A 44 -5.17 -1.23 5.28
N PRO A 45 -6.44 -1.39 5.67
CA PRO A 45 -7.53 -0.71 5.00
C PRO A 45 -7.32 0.80 5.06
N LEU A 46 -7.19 1.42 3.88
CA LEU A 46 -7.02 2.85 3.76
C LEU A 46 -8.31 3.56 4.23
N PRO A 47 -8.20 4.74 4.87
CA PRO A 47 -9.36 5.58 5.14
C PRO A 47 -10.08 5.94 3.85
N ALA A 48 -11.40 6.14 3.90
CA ALA A 48 -12.20 6.43 2.71
C ALA A 48 -11.79 7.71 1.95
N ALA A 49 -11.02 8.60 2.58
CA ALA A 49 -10.49 9.82 1.97
C ALA A 49 -9.16 9.62 1.22
N ILE A 50 -8.55 8.43 1.29
CA ILE A 50 -7.28 8.08 0.65
C ILE A 50 -7.54 6.88 -0.26
N GLU A 51 -7.41 7.08 -1.57
CA GLU A 51 -7.63 6.04 -2.56
C GLU A 51 -6.41 5.13 -2.71
N SER A 52 -5.21 5.71 -2.65
CA SER A 52 -3.96 4.95 -2.67
C SER A 52 -2.78 5.73 -2.08
N VAL A 53 -1.74 5.00 -1.67
CA VAL A 53 -0.44 5.57 -1.30
C VAL A 53 0.68 4.74 -1.91
N GLU A 54 1.71 5.42 -2.41
CA GLU A 54 2.96 4.86 -2.88
C GLU A 54 4.13 5.56 -2.16
N PRO A 55 5.15 4.82 -1.68
CA PRO A 55 5.20 3.37 -1.55
C PRO A 55 4.07 2.80 -0.69
N ALA A 56 3.65 1.58 -1.02
CA ALA A 56 2.59 0.90 -0.30
C ALA A 56 2.96 0.72 1.19
N PRO A 57 1.97 0.70 2.10
CA PRO A 57 2.22 0.42 3.52
C PRO A 57 3.00 -0.88 3.69
N GLN A 58 4.00 -0.86 4.57
CA GLN A 58 4.91 -1.95 4.89
C GLN A 58 5.76 -2.46 3.73
N ALA A 59 5.90 -1.71 2.63
CA ALA A 59 6.81 -2.05 1.55
C ALA A 59 8.25 -2.21 2.07
N LYS A 60 8.89 -3.32 1.75
CA LYS A 60 10.29 -3.61 2.07
C LYS A 60 11.06 -3.56 0.75
N GLN A 61 12.10 -2.73 0.62
CA GLN A 61 12.89 -2.50 -0.62
C GLN A 61 12.46 -1.30 -1.48
N VAL A 62 12.17 -0.17 -0.83
CA VAL A 62 11.95 1.10 -1.53
C VAL A 62 13.31 1.72 -1.90
N PRO A 63 13.51 2.25 -3.12
CA PRO A 63 14.72 3.01 -3.47
C PRO A 63 14.82 4.36 -2.72
N GLN A 64 16.04 4.82 -2.45
CA GLN A 64 16.30 6.11 -1.78
C GLN A 64 15.77 7.34 -2.51
N GLN A 65 15.60 7.23 -3.84
CA GLN A 65 15.08 8.27 -4.73
C GLN A 65 13.65 7.95 -5.21
N ALA A 66 12.93 7.08 -4.50
CA ALA A 66 11.54 6.82 -4.78
C ALA A 66 10.70 8.07 -4.51
N GLY A 67 9.75 8.34 -5.39
CA GLY A 67 8.72 9.34 -5.13
C GLY A 67 7.68 8.81 -4.15
N LEU A 68 7.01 9.73 -3.45
CA LEU A 68 5.77 9.50 -2.75
C LEU A 68 4.61 9.95 -3.62
N VAL A 69 3.59 9.13 -3.76
CA VAL A 69 2.34 9.46 -4.43
C VAL A 69 1.19 9.17 -3.47
N ILE A 70 0.34 10.16 -3.23
CA ILE A 70 -0.83 10.03 -2.37
C ILE A 70 -2.03 10.42 -3.19
N ASP A 71 -2.91 9.47 -3.44
CA ASP A 71 -4.15 9.71 -4.15
C ASP A 71 -5.27 9.91 -3.13
N LEU A 72 -5.84 11.10 -3.10
CA LEU A 72 -6.92 11.46 -2.19
C LEU A 72 -8.27 11.32 -2.89
N ALA A 73 -9.31 11.03 -2.11
CA ALA A 73 -10.66 11.12 -2.63
C ALA A 73 -10.96 12.57 -3.06
N ALA A 74 -11.66 12.73 -4.17
CA ALA A 74 -12.01 14.05 -4.70
C ALA A 74 -12.61 14.99 -3.63
N GLY A 75 -12.17 16.25 -3.65
CA GLY A 75 -12.60 17.27 -2.69
C GLY A 75 -11.85 17.24 -1.35
N HIS A 76 -10.72 16.55 -1.27
CA HIS A 76 -9.81 16.59 -0.13
C HIS A 76 -8.47 17.25 -0.49
N GLU A 77 -7.86 17.84 0.52
CA GLU A 77 -6.49 18.36 0.49
C GLU A 77 -5.75 17.82 1.70
N ALA A 78 -4.42 17.86 1.66
CA ALA A 78 -3.61 17.41 2.77
C ALA A 78 -2.27 18.16 2.89
N THR A 79 -1.73 18.15 4.10
CA THR A 79 -0.30 18.39 4.35
C THR A 79 0.45 17.06 4.45
N LEU A 80 1.70 17.07 3.99
CA LEU A 80 2.57 15.89 3.94
C LEU A 80 3.69 16.02 4.98
N PHE A 81 3.96 14.92 5.68
CA PHE A 81 5.07 14.81 6.60
C PHE A 81 5.84 13.52 6.35
N ILE A 82 7.16 13.61 6.35
CA ILE A 82 8.10 12.48 6.23
C ILE A 82 8.99 12.54 7.46
N ASP A 83 8.97 11.49 8.28
CA ASP A 83 9.76 11.40 9.53
C ASP A 83 9.61 12.62 10.44
N GLU A 84 8.36 13.08 10.60
CA GLU A 84 7.99 14.26 11.38
C GLU A 84 8.38 15.61 10.77
N VAL A 85 9.13 15.62 9.66
CA VAL A 85 9.45 16.82 8.88
C VAL A 85 8.28 17.16 7.96
N GLU A 86 7.77 18.38 8.06
CA GLU A 86 6.74 18.88 7.15
C GLU A 86 7.34 19.14 5.77
N VAL A 87 6.78 18.51 4.75
CA VAL A 87 7.11 18.76 3.35
C VAL A 87 6.09 19.77 2.82
N PRO A 88 6.53 20.97 2.40
CA PRO A 88 5.63 21.96 1.82
C PRO A 88 4.87 21.37 0.63
N VAL A 89 3.54 21.48 0.65
CA VAL A 89 2.66 21.05 -0.44
C VAL A 89 2.19 22.28 -1.22
N GLN A 90 2.52 22.36 -2.50
CA GLN A 90 2.08 23.45 -3.37
C GLN A 90 1.01 22.98 -4.33
N ARG A 91 -0.02 23.80 -4.51
CA ARG A 91 -1.08 23.49 -5.45
C ARG A 91 -0.66 23.88 -6.85
N LEU A 92 -0.76 22.93 -7.79
CA LEU A 92 -0.32 23.13 -9.16
C LEU A 92 -1.08 24.29 -9.84
N ASP A 93 -2.36 24.49 -9.55
CA ASP A 93 -3.19 25.57 -10.11
C ASP A 93 -2.84 26.96 -9.58
N GLU A 94 -2.22 27.06 -8.40
CA GLU A 94 -1.77 28.33 -7.82
C GLU A 94 -0.39 28.74 -8.35
N VAL A 95 0.49 27.76 -8.59
CA VAL A 95 1.85 28.00 -9.09
C VAL A 95 1.93 28.01 -10.62
N ALA A 96 1.09 27.23 -11.31
CA ALA A 96 0.94 27.30 -12.75
C ALA A 96 0.12 28.56 -13.08
N SER A 97 0.80 29.65 -13.40
CA SER A 97 0.18 30.86 -13.93
C SER A 97 -0.82 30.50 -15.03
N LEU A 98 -2.01 31.12 -15.02
CA LEU A 98 -3.02 30.98 -16.10
C LEU A 98 -2.46 31.31 -17.50
N ASP A 99 -1.30 31.97 -17.57
CA ASP A 99 -0.57 32.35 -18.78
C ASP A 99 0.48 31.31 -19.26
N ALA A 100 0.63 30.17 -18.57
CA ALA A 100 1.55 29.11 -18.95
C ALA A 100 1.16 28.53 -20.33
N LYS A 101 2.10 28.51 -21.27
CA LYS A 101 1.84 27.99 -22.62
C LYS A 101 1.89 26.47 -22.61
N PRO A 102 1.06 25.77 -23.40
CA PRO A 102 1.19 24.33 -23.60
C PRO A 102 2.63 23.96 -24.00
N GLY A 103 3.24 23.00 -23.29
CA GLY A 103 4.62 22.57 -23.51
C GLY A 103 5.69 23.44 -22.85
N GLN A 104 5.32 24.46 -22.08
CA GLN A 104 6.24 25.22 -21.23
C GLN A 104 6.59 24.41 -19.98
N GLN A 105 7.89 24.25 -19.70
CA GLN A 105 8.37 23.75 -18.41
C GLN A 105 8.04 24.79 -17.32
N LEU A 106 7.34 24.36 -16.27
CA LEU A 106 7.09 25.18 -15.10
C LEU A 106 8.16 24.87 -14.04
N ASP A 107 8.84 25.90 -13.56
CA ASP A 107 9.74 25.78 -12.42
C ASP A 107 8.88 25.83 -11.16
N LEU A 108 8.60 24.66 -10.60
CA LEU A 108 7.83 24.52 -9.37
C LEU A 108 8.74 24.78 -8.16
N PRO A 109 8.23 25.41 -7.11
CA PRO A 109 8.97 25.53 -5.86
C PRO A 109 9.31 24.13 -5.29
N PRO A 110 10.36 24.01 -4.47
CA PRO A 110 10.71 22.74 -3.86
C PRO A 110 9.64 22.23 -2.90
N GLY A 111 9.33 20.94 -2.98
CA GLY A 111 8.36 20.29 -2.12
C GLY A 111 7.48 19.29 -2.87
N ALA A 112 6.33 19.01 -2.28
CA ALA A 112 5.31 18.17 -2.87
C ALA A 112 4.35 19.01 -3.70
N VAL A 113 3.83 18.44 -4.78
CA VAL A 113 2.87 19.09 -5.69
C VAL A 113 1.52 18.42 -5.52
N TYR A 114 0.49 19.20 -5.23
CA TYR A 114 -0.90 18.78 -5.25
C TYR A 114 -1.54 19.17 -6.59
N GLU A 115 -2.14 18.19 -7.27
CA GLU A 115 -2.86 18.37 -8.52
C GLU A 115 -4.38 18.29 -8.27
N PRO A 116 -5.12 19.42 -8.27
CA PRO A 116 -6.54 19.42 -7.92
C PRO A 116 -7.42 18.66 -8.92
N GLY A 117 -6.93 18.45 -10.15
CA GLY A 117 -7.68 17.76 -11.21
C GLY A 117 -7.89 16.26 -10.93
N ASN A 118 -6.99 15.64 -10.18
CA ASN A 118 -7.04 14.23 -9.78
C ASN A 118 -6.88 14.03 -8.27
N ALA A 119 -6.78 15.10 -7.47
CA ALA A 119 -6.57 15.06 -6.03
C ALA A 119 -5.33 14.27 -5.59
N THR A 120 -4.28 14.30 -6.41
CA THR A 120 -3.04 13.57 -6.13
C THR A 120 -1.95 14.50 -5.59
N ILE A 121 -1.25 14.07 -4.54
CA ILE A 121 -0.01 14.69 -4.05
C ILE A 121 1.18 13.86 -4.54
N THR A 122 2.12 14.49 -5.23
CA THR A 122 3.36 13.88 -5.68
C THR A 122 4.56 14.57 -5.06
N PHE A 123 5.50 13.80 -4.52
CA PHE A 123 6.76 14.30 -3.98
C PHE A 123 7.92 13.42 -4.46
N THR A 124 9.02 14.03 -4.88
CA THR A 124 10.27 13.30 -5.16
C THR A 124 11.41 14.00 -4.43
N PRO A 125 12.20 13.29 -3.61
CA PRO A 125 13.38 13.86 -2.98
C PRO A 125 14.32 14.50 -4.00
N ASN A 126 14.85 15.68 -3.68
CA ASN A 126 15.80 16.39 -4.52
C ASN A 126 16.59 17.40 -3.68
N ASP A 127 17.70 17.92 -4.21
CA ASP A 127 18.64 18.77 -3.48
C ASP A 127 18.02 20.08 -2.96
N ASP A 128 16.93 20.56 -3.54
CA ASP A 128 16.26 21.80 -3.14
C ASP A 128 15.12 21.57 -2.13
N ALA A 129 14.69 20.32 -1.93
CA ALA A 129 13.61 19.97 -1.01
C ALA A 129 14.10 19.86 0.44
N VAL A 130 13.18 20.03 1.40
CA VAL A 130 13.48 19.84 2.84
C VAL A 130 13.90 18.41 3.17
N VAL A 131 13.37 17.44 2.42
CA VAL A 131 13.82 16.03 2.43
C VAL A 131 14.52 15.78 1.10
N THR A 132 15.85 15.72 1.12
CA THR A 132 16.66 15.63 -0.11
C THR A 132 16.87 14.20 -0.59
N THR A 133 16.83 13.24 0.33
CA THR A 133 16.93 11.80 0.07
C THR A 133 16.17 11.03 1.14
N LEU A 134 15.72 9.82 0.81
CA LEU A 134 15.25 8.86 1.80
C LEU A 134 16.46 8.00 2.21
N GLU A 135 16.88 8.11 3.46
CA GLU A 135 18.02 7.35 3.98
C GLU A 135 17.69 5.85 4.12
N PRO A 136 18.67 4.94 4.06
CA PRO A 136 18.40 3.52 4.29
C PRO A 136 17.76 3.26 5.66
N GLY A 137 16.65 2.52 5.68
CA GLY A 137 15.92 2.16 6.89
C GLY A 137 14.43 2.48 6.84
N PRO A 138 13.75 2.42 8.01
CA PRO A 138 12.32 2.67 8.10
C PRO A 138 12.03 4.17 7.97
N HIS A 139 11.07 4.50 7.11
CA HIS A 139 10.51 5.82 6.95
C HIS A 139 9.04 5.80 7.33
N ARG A 140 8.59 6.88 8.00
CA ARG A 140 7.19 7.06 8.39
C ARG A 140 6.61 8.28 7.71
N VAL A 141 5.60 8.05 6.87
CA VAL A 141 4.87 9.13 6.20
C VAL A 141 3.54 9.34 6.87
N ARG A 142 3.19 10.60 7.09
CA ARG A 142 1.91 11.01 7.63
C ARG A 142 1.29 12.06 6.72
N VAL A 143 0.04 11.83 6.34
CA VAL A 143 -0.79 12.83 5.69
C VAL A 143 -1.83 13.33 6.67
N THR A 144 -1.99 14.64 6.75
CA THR A 144 -3.07 15.26 7.51
C THR A 144 -4.01 15.90 6.51
N TYR A 145 -5.19 15.33 6.34
CA TYR A 145 -6.12 15.67 5.28
C TYR A 145 -7.42 16.25 5.83
N TRP A 146 -8.09 17.04 5.01
CA TRP A 146 -9.39 17.66 5.30
C TRP A 146 -10.19 17.77 4.01
N LYS A 147 -11.50 17.95 4.14
CA LYS A 147 -12.32 18.36 2.99
C LYS A 147 -12.06 19.82 2.68
N VAL A 148 -11.95 20.15 1.40
CA VAL A 148 -11.70 21.53 0.94
C VAL A 148 -12.72 22.54 1.51
N GLU A 149 -13.98 22.12 1.65
CA GLU A 149 -15.05 22.95 2.21
C GLU A 149 -14.92 23.25 3.71
N ASP A 150 -14.28 22.37 4.48
CA ASP A 150 -14.13 22.50 5.94
C ASP A 150 -12.79 23.16 6.33
N GLY A 151 -11.77 22.99 5.49
CA GLY A 151 -10.43 23.54 5.71
C GLY A 151 -9.61 22.78 6.77
N PRO A 152 -8.33 23.17 6.96
CA PRO A 152 -7.36 22.41 7.76
C PRO A 152 -7.66 22.35 9.28
N ALA A 153 -8.53 23.23 9.78
CA ALA A 153 -8.97 23.22 11.18
C ALA A 153 -9.80 21.98 11.53
N VAL A 154 -10.40 21.32 10.54
CA VAL A 154 -11.16 20.08 10.67
C VAL A 154 -10.45 18.99 9.87
N SER A 155 -9.36 18.48 10.42
CA SER A 155 -8.47 17.53 9.75
C SER A 155 -8.40 16.18 10.46
N THR A 156 -8.04 15.16 9.69
CA THR A 156 -7.77 13.80 10.14
C THR A 156 -6.40 13.38 9.62
N SER A 157 -5.68 12.53 10.35
CA SER A 157 -4.38 12.04 9.92
C SER A 157 -4.41 10.55 9.59
N TYR A 158 -3.62 10.17 8.59
CA TYR A 158 -3.27 8.79 8.29
C TYR A 158 -1.75 8.66 8.21
N THR A 159 -1.22 7.57 8.74
CA THR A 159 0.21 7.32 8.82
C THR A 159 0.49 5.92 8.33
N TRP A 160 1.54 5.76 7.52
CA TRP A 160 2.07 4.47 7.12
C TRP A 160 3.60 4.48 7.12
N GLU A 161 4.18 3.30 7.04
CA GLU A 161 5.62 3.10 7.08
C GLU A 161 6.08 2.23 5.90
N PHE A 162 7.32 2.43 5.46
CA PHE A 162 8.00 1.57 4.49
C PHE A 162 9.51 1.54 4.80
N ASP A 163 10.22 0.57 4.23
CA ASP A 163 11.67 0.40 4.41
C ASP A 163 12.44 0.65 3.12
N VAL A 164 13.39 1.56 3.20
CA VAL A 164 14.31 1.95 2.14
C VAL A 164 15.60 1.13 2.20
N ILE A 165 16.14 0.77 1.03
CA ILE A 165 17.39 0.01 0.88
C ILE A 165 18.52 0.82 0.25
#